data_AF-A0A8R7U7I7-F1
#
_entry.id   AF-A0A8R7U7I7-F1
#
_cell.length_a   1.000
_cell.length_b   1.000
_cell.length_c   1.000
_cell.angle_alpha   90.00
_cell.angle_beta   90.00
_cell.angle_gamma   90.00
#
_symmetry.space_group_name_H-M   'P 1'
#
loop_
_entity.id
_entity.type
_entity.pdbx_description
1 polymer ?
#
loop_
_entity_poly.entity_id
_entity_poly.type
_entity_poly.pdbx_seq_one_letter_code
_entity_poly.pdbx_strand_id
1 'polypeptide(L)'
;MNGGGSATPFSRTTTTLSTTSSSTLQAGDSGQGDREAAIQAEMARVNNLPANSSYAIHRIKVLNKLRHLLSIKRTTSQDEELELLFSSLSI
;
A
#
# COMPACT_ATOMS: atom_id res chain seq x y z
N MET A 1 52.70 -19.72 -24.84
CA MET A 1 52.49 -18.42 -24.16
C MET A 1 51.00 -18.27 -23.93
N ASN A 2 50.57 -18.36 -22.68
CA ASN A 2 49.17 -18.34 -22.26
C ASN A 2 48.75 -16.86 -22.08
N GLY A 3 47.87 -16.35 -22.93
CA GLY A 3 47.33 -14.98 -22.85
C GLY A 3 45.81 -15.05 -22.72
N GLY A 4 45.31 -15.02 -21.49
CA GLY A 4 43.90 -15.11 -21.16
C GLY A 4 43.13 -13.87 -21.62
N GLY A 5 42.16 -14.08 -22.51
CA GLY A 5 41.11 -13.11 -22.79
C GLY A 5 40.02 -13.21 -21.73
N SER A 6 39.93 -12.23 -20.83
CA SER A 6 38.81 -12.08 -19.91
C SER A 6 37.63 -11.43 -20.63
N ALA A 7 36.81 -12.25 -21.30
CA ALA A 7 35.47 -11.84 -21.70
C ALA A 7 34.57 -11.84 -20.47
N THR A 8 34.28 -10.67 -19.90
CA THR A 8 33.25 -10.52 -18.87
C THR A 8 31.88 -10.51 -19.55
N PRO A 9 30.97 -11.48 -19.32
CA PRO A 9 29.59 -11.35 -19.76
C PRO A 9 28.85 -10.36 -18.85
N PHE A 10 28.35 -9.28 -19.42
CA PHE A 10 27.45 -8.36 -18.75
C PHE A 10 26.04 -8.97 -18.74
N SER A 11 25.69 -9.70 -17.69
CA SER A 11 24.34 -10.23 -17.50
C SER A 11 23.36 -9.07 -17.25
N ARG A 12 22.56 -8.76 -18.27
CA ARG A 12 21.41 -7.85 -18.18
C ARG A 12 20.32 -8.53 -17.35
N THR A 13 20.22 -8.22 -16.07
CA THR A 13 19.03 -8.57 -15.28
C THR A 13 17.91 -7.61 -15.64
N THR A 14 17.06 -7.99 -16.58
CA THR A 14 15.70 -7.44 -16.70
C THR A 14 14.92 -7.89 -15.47
N THR A 15 14.87 -7.03 -14.47
CA THR A 15 13.98 -7.18 -13.32
C THR A 15 12.56 -6.87 -13.76
N THR A 16 11.88 -7.87 -14.33
CA THR A 16 10.42 -7.90 -14.43
C THR A 16 9.86 -8.28 -13.06
N LEU A 17 9.49 -7.28 -12.25
CA LEU A 17 8.62 -7.51 -11.09
C LEU A 17 7.17 -7.41 -11.55
N SER A 18 6.63 -8.56 -11.94
CA SER A 18 5.21 -8.83 -11.93
C SER A 18 4.85 -9.42 -10.56
N THR A 19 4.18 -8.64 -9.73
CA THR A 19 3.24 -9.18 -8.73
C THR A 19 2.04 -8.24 -8.69
N THR A 20 1.08 -8.48 -9.58
CA THR A 20 -0.31 -8.06 -9.36
C THR A 20 -0.83 -8.86 -8.17
N SER A 21 -0.71 -8.29 -6.97
CA SER A 21 -1.46 -8.77 -5.81
C SER A 21 -2.88 -8.22 -5.90
N SER A 22 -3.70 -8.82 -6.75
CA SER A 22 -5.15 -8.67 -6.67
C SER A 22 -5.64 -9.55 -5.53
N SER A 23 -5.63 -9.02 -4.31
CA SER A 23 -6.28 -9.66 -3.17
C SER A 23 -7.75 -9.29 -3.20
N THR A 24 -8.57 -10.15 -3.83
CA THR A 24 -10.02 -10.15 -3.66
C THR A 24 -10.35 -10.70 -2.28
N LEU A 25 -10.75 -9.85 -1.34
CA LEU A 25 -11.34 -10.30 -0.07
C LEU A 25 -12.72 -9.68 0.12
N GLN A 26 -13.70 -10.52 -0.19
CA GLN A 26 -15.05 -10.63 0.38
C GLN A 26 -15.56 -9.46 1.23
N ALA A 27 -16.53 -8.75 0.66
CA ALA A 27 -17.48 -7.90 1.34
C ALA A 27 -18.41 -8.75 2.24
N GLY A 28 -18.11 -8.79 3.52
CA GLY A 28 -18.99 -9.24 4.59
C GLY A 28 -18.34 -8.86 5.91
N ASP A 29 -19.02 -8.03 6.71
CA ASP A 29 -18.83 -7.60 8.11
C ASP A 29 -17.42 -7.64 8.78
N SER A 30 -16.61 -8.66 8.54
CA SER A 30 -15.17 -8.77 8.82
C SER A 30 -14.31 -7.66 8.20
N GLY A 31 -14.76 -7.05 7.09
CA GLY A 31 -13.98 -6.06 6.34
C GLY A 31 -13.69 -4.77 7.10
N GLN A 32 -14.46 -4.40 8.14
CA GLN A 32 -14.19 -3.16 8.88
C GLN A 32 -12.96 -3.28 9.80
N GLY A 33 -12.81 -4.42 10.49
CA GLY A 33 -11.64 -4.70 11.32
C GLY A 33 -10.36 -4.84 10.50
N ASP A 34 -10.46 -5.50 9.34
CA ASP A 34 -9.34 -5.63 8.40
C ASP A 34 -8.89 -4.27 7.85
N ARG A 35 -9.84 -3.36 7.55
CA ARG A 35 -9.54 -1.98 7.12
C ARG A 35 -8.85 -1.17 8.21
N GLU A 36 -9.30 -1.26 9.46
CA GLU A 36 -8.65 -0.57 10.58
C GLU A 36 -7.21 -1.08 10.79
N ALA A 37 -7.02 -2.40 10.69
CA ALA A 37 -5.70 -3.03 10.77
C ALA A 37 -4.77 -2.58 9.63
N ALA A 38 -5.28 -2.52 8.39
CA ALA A 38 -4.53 -2.04 7.23
C ALA A 38 -4.08 -0.57 7.38
N ILE A 39 -4.97 0.31 7.86
CA ILE A 39 -4.63 1.70 8.16
C ILE A 39 -3.57 1.77 9.26
N GLN A 40 -3.69 0.98 10.33
CA GLN A 40 -2.70 0.93 11.41
C GLN A 40 -1.32 0.47 10.92
N ALA A 41 -1.27 -0.58 10.11
CA ALA A 41 -0.03 -1.08 9.52
C ALA A 41 0.65 -0.02 8.63
N GLU A 42 -0.13 0.66 7.79
CA GLU A 42 0.37 1.73 6.93
C GLU A 42 0.82 2.95 7.75
N MET A 43 0.13 3.30 8.83
CA MET A 43 0.57 4.37 9.73
C MET A 43 1.89 4.03 10.42
N ALA A 44 2.04 2.80 10.92
CA ALA A 44 3.30 2.35 11.50
C ALA A 44 4.43 2.42 10.47
N ARG A 45 4.19 1.97 9.23
CA ARG A 45 5.17 2.08 8.14
C ARG A 45 5.56 3.52 7.86
N VAL A 46 4.58 4.43 7.77
CA VAL A 46 4.83 5.85 7.48
C VAL A 46 5.53 6.56 8.64
N ASN A 47 5.27 6.15 9.89
CA ASN A 47 5.94 6.71 11.07
C ASN A 47 7.44 6.35 11.14
N ASN A 48 7.88 5.33 10.40
CA ASN A 48 9.30 5.01 10.25
C ASN A 48 10.00 5.87 9.17
N LEU A 49 9.28 6.74 8.46
CA LEU A 49 9.85 7.67 7.48
C LEU A 49 10.29 8.97 8.17
N PRO A 50 11.21 9.74 7.54
CA PRO A 50 11.54 11.07 8.02
C PRO A 50 10.30 11.95 8.16
N ALA A 51 10.04 12.46 9.38
CA ALA A 51 8.81 13.17 9.74
C ALA A 51 8.60 14.46 8.94
N ASN A 52 9.67 15.06 8.46
CA ASN A 52 9.71 16.26 7.63
C ASN A 52 9.55 15.97 6.12
N SER A 53 9.45 14.70 5.72
CA SER A 53 9.21 14.37 4.32
C SER A 53 7.77 14.71 3.92
N SER A 54 7.62 15.40 2.78
CA SER A 54 6.31 15.79 2.24
C SER A 54 5.36 14.59 2.11
N TYR A 55 5.87 13.45 1.66
CA TYR A 55 5.10 12.20 1.56
C TYR A 55 4.59 11.72 2.91
N ALA A 56 5.43 11.66 3.96
CA ALA A 56 4.99 11.19 5.28
C ALA A 56 3.92 12.11 5.87
N ILE A 57 4.13 13.43 5.81
CA ILE A 57 3.16 14.44 6.28
C ILE A 57 1.82 14.27 5.57
N HIS A 58 1.85 14.17 4.24
CA HIS A 58 0.63 14.01 3.44
C HIS A 58 -0.06 12.69 3.74
N ARG A 59 0.69 11.59 3.78
CA ARG A 59 0.14 10.24 3.97
C ARG A 59 -0.50 10.08 5.35
N ILE A 60 0.11 10.59 6.42
CA ILE A 60 -0.51 10.60 7.76
C ILE A 60 -1.83 11.37 7.77
N LYS A 61 -1.94 12.51 7.07
CA LYS A 61 -3.20 13.26 6.98
C LYS A 61 -4.30 12.44 6.29
N VAL A 62 -3.97 11.72 5.21
CA VAL A 62 -4.90 10.84 4.51
C VAL A 62 -5.35 9.70 5.43
N LEU A 63 -4.42 9.03 6.11
CA LEU A 63 -4.73 7.89 7.00
C LEU A 63 -5.61 8.29 8.19
N ASN A 64 -5.40 9.48 8.76
CA ASN A 64 -6.28 10.01 9.80
C ASN A 64 -7.70 10.28 9.28
N LYS A 65 -7.83 10.81 8.06
CA LYS A 65 -9.14 11.00 7.42
C LYS A 65 -9.84 9.67 7.17
N LEU A 66 -9.13 8.65 6.70
CA LEU A 66 -9.70 7.30 6.52
C LEU A 66 -10.18 6.69 7.83
N ARG A 67 -9.38 6.78 8.90
CA ARG A 67 -9.77 6.30 10.22
C ARG A 67 -11.04 6.98 10.73
N HIS A 68 -11.14 8.30 10.52
CA HIS A 68 -12.35 9.03 10.87
C HIS A 68 -13.56 8.56 10.06
N LEU A 69 -13.40 8.32 8.75
CA LEU A 69 -14.48 7.82 7.90
C LEU A 69 -14.99 6.44 8.34
N LEU A 70 -14.10 5.57 8.84
CA LEU A 70 -14.50 4.27 9.41
C LEU A 70 -15.26 4.39 10.73
N SER A 71 -15.05 5.45 11.51
CA SER A 71 -15.70 5.64 12.82
C SER A 71 -17.11 6.21 12.72
N ILE A 72 -17.52 6.70 11.54
CA ILE A 72 -18.85 7.30 11.33
C ILE A 72 -19.83 6.18 10.99
N LYS A 73 -21.08 6.30 11.45
CA LYS A 73 -22.16 5.40 11.04
C LYS A 73 -22.56 5.72 9.60
N ARG A 74 -22.29 4.79 8.69
CA ARG A 74 -22.44 4.97 7.24
C ARG A 74 -23.71 4.31 6.70
N THR A 75 -24.17 4.76 5.54
CA THR A 75 -25.18 4.07 4.73
C THR A 75 -24.50 3.08 3.78
N THR A 76 -25.26 2.13 3.21
CA THR A 76 -24.71 1.13 2.28
C THR A 76 -23.96 1.76 1.10
N SER A 77 -24.50 2.81 0.49
CA SER A 77 -23.84 3.53 -0.61
C SER A 77 -22.55 4.24 -0.18
N GLN A 78 -22.47 4.74 1.05
CA GLN A 78 -21.23 5.33 1.58
C GLN A 78 -20.16 4.26 1.87
N ASP A 79 -20.56 3.04 2.23
CA ASP A 79 -19.64 1.93 2.39
C ASP A 79 -19.01 1.51 1.06
N GLU A 80 -19.80 1.46 -0.02
CA GLU A 80 -19.30 1.21 -1.38
C GLU A 80 -18.33 2.28 -1.87
N GLU A 81 -18.66 3.57 -1.69
CA GLU A 81 -17.75 4.68 -2.04
C GLU A 81 -16.44 4.62 -1.26
N LEU A 82 -16.51 4.22 0.01
CA LEU A 82 -15.31 4.07 0.83
C LEU A 82 -14.46 2.89 0.40
N GLU A 83 -15.06 1.77 0.01
CA GLU A 83 -14.34 0.62 -0.54
C GLU A 83 -13.58 0.96 -1.82
N LEU A 84 -14.20 1.77 -2.70
CA LEU A 84 -13.53 2.33 -3.88
C LEU A 84 -12.35 3.23 -3.48
N LEU A 85 -12.50 4.03 -2.42
CA LEU A 85 -11.41 4.85 -1.91
C LEU A 85 -10.23 4.00 -1.41
N PHE A 86 -10.48 2.93 -0.64
CA PHE A 86 -9.42 2.00 -0.21
C PHE A 86 -8.71 1.37 -1.40
N SER A 87 -9.47 0.91 -2.40
CA SER A 87 -8.93 0.35 -3.65
C SER A 87 -8.01 1.35 -4.37
N SER A 88 -8.43 2.61 -4.45
CA SER A 88 -7.63 3.68 -5.09
C SER A 88 -6.33 4.01 -4.35
N LEU A 89 -6.30 3.79 -3.03
CA LEU A 89 -5.16 4.06 -2.17
C LEU A 89 -4.25 2.84 -1.98
N SER A 90 -4.67 1.68 -2.50
CA SER A 90 -3.99 0.38 -2.42
C SER A 90 -3.60 0.02 -1.00
N ILE A 91 -4.55 0.17 -0.07
CA ILE A 91 -4.42 -0.14 1.37
C ILE A 91 -5.49 -1.15 1.76
#